data_AF-A0A8T3WSF1-F1
#
_entry.id   AF-A0A8T3WSF1-F1
#
_cell.length_a   1.000
_cell.length_b   1.000
_cell.length_c   1.000
_cell.angle_alpha   90.00
_cell.angle_beta   90.00
_cell.angle_gamma   90.00
#
_symmetry.space_group_name_H-M   'P 1'
#
loop_
_entity.id
_entity.type
_entity.pdbx_description
1 polymer ?
#
loop_
_entity_poly.entity_id
_entity_poly.type
_entity_poly.pdbx_seq_one_letter_code
_entity_poly.pdbx_strand_id
1 'polypeptide(L)'
;MQDLLNFLPEHKRKIFLQYPFIRRFLESGINPQTFLEDLRAFKFDLIKKGITEADIMSLEDKLKPKSRIKFVPGAVVKTGPNRNDSVEAWRNYWKNNDHVIRVQGADGNYHPAYEWINGREIRVFRMPDVNERVAQYVIQGVNDIVNEVGLNLQIKYFGAHPTSIEQVKQATQPDGRLSGDTLSKILVVEYWRNPAQGGSPHADIVIVNQYIVLGNENWGQSEFNKGYSILAVPNRRQQSLDFIRNVAKHETGHLLGFQEHHDMSKVNEYKEPRDCNMLWRSSTLYTCEKCLDALKYFWKGIEERTGKRFFKK
;
A
#
# COMPACT_ATOMS: atom_id res chain seq x y z
N MET A 1 -3.09 -29.94 -10.13
CA MET A 1 -3.37 -29.11 -8.92
C MET A 1 -4.61 -29.53 -8.15
N GLN A 2 -5.59 -30.25 -8.75
CA GLN A 2 -6.81 -30.69 -8.05
C GLN A 2 -6.54 -31.53 -6.77
N ASP A 3 -5.36 -32.13 -6.63
CA ASP A 3 -4.99 -32.93 -5.46
C ASP A 3 -4.34 -32.16 -4.29
N LEU A 4 -4.22 -30.83 -4.36
CA LEU A 4 -3.49 -30.06 -3.35
C LEU A 4 -4.02 -30.30 -1.94
N LEU A 5 -5.35 -30.37 -1.78
CA LEU A 5 -6.01 -30.52 -0.48
C LEU A 5 -6.33 -31.97 -0.13
N ASN A 6 -6.04 -32.95 -0.99
CA ASN A 6 -6.51 -34.33 -0.82
C ASN A 6 -5.85 -35.09 0.34
N PHE A 7 -4.78 -34.56 0.92
CA PHE A 7 -4.18 -35.08 2.14
C PHE A 7 -4.93 -34.67 3.42
N LEU A 8 -5.84 -33.71 3.32
CA LEU A 8 -6.62 -33.22 4.46
C LEU A 8 -7.93 -34.01 4.61
N PRO A 9 -8.39 -34.26 5.85
CA PRO A 9 -9.74 -34.75 6.10
C PRO A 9 -10.81 -33.88 5.46
N GLU A 10 -11.95 -34.47 5.09
CA GLU A 10 -13.01 -33.79 4.33
C GLU A 10 -13.50 -32.50 4.99
N HIS A 11 -13.69 -32.48 6.31
CA HIS A 11 -14.13 -31.29 7.03
C HIS A 11 -13.13 -30.12 6.93
N LYS A 12 -11.82 -30.40 6.94
CA LYS A 12 -10.78 -29.37 6.77
C LYS A 12 -10.71 -28.87 5.33
N ARG A 13 -10.88 -29.76 4.35
CA ARG A 13 -10.99 -29.35 2.94
C ARG A 13 -12.14 -28.37 2.74
N LYS A 14 -13.30 -28.63 3.35
CA LYS A 14 -14.46 -27.72 3.30
C LYS A 14 -14.12 -26.34 3.87
N ILE A 15 -13.38 -26.26 4.98
CA ILE A 15 -12.95 -24.98 5.56
C ILE A 15 -12.01 -24.23 4.60
N PHE A 16 -10.96 -24.88 4.08
CA PHE A 16 -10.05 -24.24 3.11
C PHE A 16 -10.79 -23.73 1.87
N LEU A 17 -11.72 -24.53 1.33
CA LEU A 17 -12.52 -24.15 0.17
C LEU A 17 -13.49 -22.99 0.44
N GLN A 18 -13.68 -22.53 1.67
CA GLN A 18 -14.44 -21.30 1.92
C GLN A 18 -13.65 -20.04 1.54
N TYR A 19 -12.33 -20.12 1.44
CA TYR A 19 -11.48 -18.96 1.14
C TYR A 19 -11.34 -18.74 -0.37
N PRO A 20 -11.66 -17.53 -0.88
CA PRO A 20 -11.58 -17.24 -2.31
C PRO A 20 -10.19 -17.47 -2.92
N PHE A 21 -9.11 -17.19 -2.18
CA PHE A 21 -7.74 -17.40 -2.70
C PHE A 21 -7.43 -18.88 -2.93
N ILE A 22 -7.95 -19.79 -2.09
CA ILE A 22 -7.79 -21.23 -2.25
C ILE A 22 -8.47 -21.70 -3.54
N ARG A 23 -9.72 -21.29 -3.79
CA ARG A 23 -10.43 -21.66 -5.03
C ARG A 23 -9.72 -21.12 -6.26
N ARG A 24 -9.33 -19.84 -6.25
CA ARG A 24 -8.60 -19.24 -7.37
C ARG A 24 -7.32 -20.00 -7.68
N PHE A 25 -6.54 -20.40 -6.68
CA PHE A 25 -5.33 -21.18 -6.92
C PHE A 25 -5.63 -22.53 -7.57
N LEU A 26 -6.66 -23.23 -7.08
CA LEU A 26 -7.06 -24.53 -7.63
C LEU A 26 -7.61 -24.43 -9.06
N GLU A 27 -8.34 -23.37 -9.37
CA GLU A 27 -9.03 -23.16 -10.67
C GLU A 27 -8.13 -22.52 -11.73
N SER A 28 -7.32 -21.54 -11.35
CA SER A 28 -6.61 -20.65 -12.28
C SER A 28 -5.08 -20.76 -12.23
N GLY A 29 -4.53 -21.56 -11.31
CA GLY A 29 -3.08 -21.77 -11.22
C GLY A 29 -2.31 -20.49 -10.90
N ILE A 30 -2.78 -19.73 -9.90
CA ILE A 30 -2.03 -18.61 -9.30
C ILE A 30 -0.59 -19.06 -8.98
N ASN A 31 0.37 -18.14 -9.05
CA ASN A 31 1.75 -18.40 -8.66
C ASN A 31 1.79 -19.04 -7.24
N PRO A 32 2.48 -20.20 -7.06
CA PRO A 32 2.61 -20.84 -5.76
C PRO A 32 3.11 -19.92 -4.65
N GLN A 33 3.97 -18.95 -4.97
CA GLN A 33 4.47 -17.98 -4.00
C GLN A 33 3.35 -17.08 -3.45
N THR A 34 2.55 -16.50 -4.32
CA THR A 34 1.38 -15.69 -3.95
C THR A 34 0.39 -16.48 -3.10
N PHE A 35 0.15 -17.75 -3.47
CA PHE A 35 -0.71 -18.61 -2.66
C PHE A 35 -0.15 -18.83 -1.25
N LEU A 36 1.15 -19.08 -1.13
CA LEU A 36 1.80 -19.26 0.17
C LEU A 36 1.70 -18.00 1.02
N GLU A 37 1.77 -16.83 0.40
CA GLU A 37 1.63 -15.55 1.09
C GLU A 37 0.21 -15.30 1.57
N ASP A 38 -0.80 -15.52 0.71
CA ASP A 38 -2.21 -15.48 1.09
C ASP A 38 -2.49 -16.50 2.21
N LEU A 39 -2.00 -17.73 2.09
CA LEU A 39 -2.14 -18.78 3.10
C LEU A 39 -1.60 -18.34 4.47
N ARG A 40 -0.44 -17.68 4.49
CA ARG A 40 0.15 -17.12 5.72
C ARG A 40 -0.64 -15.96 6.27
N ALA A 41 -1.17 -15.08 5.42
CA ALA A 41 -2.00 -13.96 5.84
C ALA A 41 -3.29 -14.41 6.53
N PHE A 42 -3.89 -15.51 6.05
CA PHE A 42 -5.10 -16.10 6.64
C PHE A 42 -4.82 -17.16 7.72
N LYS A 43 -3.56 -17.39 8.11
CA LYS A 43 -3.17 -18.44 9.08
C LYS A 43 -3.98 -18.38 10.37
N PHE A 44 -4.13 -17.19 10.97
CA PHE A 44 -4.85 -17.04 12.23
C PHE A 44 -6.35 -17.34 12.11
N ASP A 45 -7.00 -16.91 11.01
CA ASP A 45 -8.43 -17.19 10.77
C ASP A 45 -8.66 -18.67 10.48
N LEU A 46 -7.75 -19.31 9.74
CA LEU A 46 -7.76 -20.75 9.50
C LEU A 46 -7.66 -21.54 10.82
N ILE A 47 -6.76 -21.14 11.72
CA ILE A 47 -6.60 -21.76 13.05
C ILE A 47 -7.87 -21.62 13.89
N LYS A 48 -8.48 -20.44 13.92
CA LYS A 48 -9.76 -20.23 14.61
C LYS A 48 -10.88 -21.12 14.08
N LYS A 49 -10.84 -21.49 12.79
CA LYS A 49 -11.82 -22.37 12.15
C LYS A 49 -11.46 -23.86 12.22
N GLY A 50 -10.47 -24.25 13.01
CA GLY A 50 -10.13 -25.66 13.27
C GLY A 50 -9.10 -26.27 12.31
N ILE A 51 -8.39 -25.45 11.53
CA ILE A 51 -7.21 -25.89 10.78
C ILE A 51 -5.98 -25.84 11.70
N THR A 52 -5.21 -26.91 11.80
CA THR A 52 -4.03 -26.91 12.67
C THR A 52 -2.85 -26.23 11.98
N GLU A 53 -1.85 -25.78 12.76
CA GLU A 53 -0.60 -25.29 12.18
C GLU A 53 0.09 -26.35 11.31
N ALA A 54 0.01 -27.63 11.69
CA ALA A 54 0.58 -28.74 10.94
C ALA A 54 -0.09 -28.92 9.55
N ASP A 55 -1.40 -28.69 9.44
CA ASP A 55 -2.11 -28.72 8.16
C ASP A 55 -1.61 -27.63 7.23
N ILE A 56 -1.44 -26.41 7.76
CA ILE A 56 -0.93 -25.25 7.02
C ILE A 56 0.50 -25.50 6.56
N MET A 57 1.38 -25.96 7.47
CA MET A 57 2.77 -26.31 7.13
C MET A 57 2.85 -27.41 6.07
N SER A 58 2.00 -28.44 6.16
CA SER A 58 1.94 -29.51 5.15
C SER A 58 1.51 -28.99 3.77
N LEU A 59 0.63 -27.99 3.74
CA LEU A 59 0.23 -27.31 2.51
C LEU A 59 1.37 -26.47 1.95
N GLU A 60 2.09 -25.75 2.82
CA GLU A 60 3.27 -24.97 2.43
C GLU A 60 4.36 -25.87 1.83
N ASP A 61 4.66 -27.01 2.47
CA ASP A 61 5.69 -27.95 2.05
C ASP A 61 5.37 -28.61 0.70
N LYS A 62 4.08 -28.84 0.40
CA LYS A 62 3.65 -29.37 -0.90
C LYS A 62 3.80 -28.38 -2.05
N LEU A 63 3.81 -27.08 -1.74
CA LEU A 63 3.90 -26.00 -2.71
C LEU A 63 5.30 -25.42 -2.83
N LYS A 64 6.19 -25.70 -1.87
CA LYS A 64 7.62 -25.45 -2.03
C LYS A 64 8.10 -26.24 -3.26
N PRO A 65 8.75 -25.58 -4.24
CA PRO A 65 9.27 -26.27 -5.41
C PRO A 65 10.20 -27.40 -4.97
N LYS A 66 9.98 -28.63 -5.47
CA LYS A 66 10.87 -29.78 -5.29
C LYS A 66 12.16 -29.62 -6.10
N SER A 67 12.86 -28.50 -5.97
CA SER A 67 14.15 -28.30 -6.60
C SER A 67 15.25 -28.86 -5.71
N ARG A 68 15.87 -29.96 -6.14
CA ARG A 68 17.28 -30.32 -5.84
C ARG A 68 18.26 -29.30 -6.44
N ILE A 69 17.96 -28.02 -6.30
CA ILE A 69 18.93 -26.96 -6.51
C ILE A 69 19.42 -26.65 -5.12
N LYS A 70 20.70 -26.95 -4.85
CA LYS A 70 21.39 -26.40 -3.69
C LYS A 70 21.00 -24.93 -3.65
N PHE A 71 20.25 -24.54 -2.64
CA PHE A 71 20.15 -23.16 -2.23
C PHE A 71 21.58 -22.78 -1.84
N VAL A 72 22.39 -22.40 -2.82
CA VAL A 72 23.37 -21.34 -2.60
C VAL A 72 22.48 -20.22 -2.11
N PRO A 73 22.67 -19.68 -0.90
CA PRO A 73 22.03 -18.44 -0.51
C PRO A 73 22.47 -17.40 -1.54
N GLY A 74 21.71 -17.33 -2.62
CA GLY A 74 21.81 -16.29 -3.62
C GLY A 74 21.55 -15.04 -2.83
N ALA A 75 22.60 -14.22 -2.77
CA ALA A 75 22.71 -12.99 -2.05
C ALA A 75 21.35 -12.53 -1.54
N VAL A 76 21.19 -12.48 -0.21
CA VAL A 76 20.55 -11.30 0.34
C VAL A 76 21.28 -10.17 -0.37
N VAL A 77 20.65 -9.63 -1.41
CA VAL A 77 21.12 -8.39 -1.96
C VAL A 77 20.91 -7.48 -0.77
N LYS A 78 22.00 -7.24 -0.03
CA LYS A 78 22.11 -6.16 0.93
C LYS A 78 22.00 -4.90 0.06
N THR A 79 20.80 -4.61 -0.45
CA THR A 79 20.49 -3.37 -1.15
C THR A 79 20.35 -2.32 -0.06
N GLY A 80 21.49 -1.93 0.48
CA GLY A 80 21.57 -0.89 1.49
C GLY A 80 22.74 -1.15 2.44
N PRO A 81 23.54 -0.12 2.77
CA PRO A 81 24.35 -0.12 3.98
C PRO A 81 23.50 -0.61 5.17
N ASN A 82 24.11 -1.16 6.22
CA ASN A 82 23.49 -1.19 7.55
C ASN A 82 23.16 0.27 7.90
N ARG A 83 21.97 0.73 7.52
CA ARG A 83 21.76 2.18 7.38
C ARG A 83 21.48 2.87 8.69
N ASN A 84 21.09 2.18 9.76
CA ASN A 84 20.73 2.81 11.02
C ASN A 84 20.88 1.83 12.20
N ASP A 85 22.08 1.74 12.78
CA ASP A 85 22.34 0.83 13.91
C ASP A 85 21.66 1.25 15.22
N SER A 86 21.13 2.48 15.29
CA SER A 86 20.42 3.02 16.45
C SER A 86 19.11 3.71 16.08
N VAL A 87 18.22 3.88 17.08
CA VAL A 87 16.98 4.66 16.95
C VAL A 87 17.26 6.10 16.52
N GLU A 88 18.32 6.71 17.04
CA GLU A 88 18.67 8.09 16.70
C GLU A 88 19.17 8.23 15.26
N ALA A 89 19.95 7.26 14.76
CA ALA A 89 20.34 7.24 13.36
C ALA A 89 19.10 7.14 12.45
N TRP A 90 18.16 6.25 12.78
CA TRP A 90 16.90 6.08 12.04
C TRP A 90 16.09 7.36 11.96
N ARG A 91 15.93 8.04 13.10
CA ARG A 91 15.25 9.34 13.20
C ARG A 91 15.92 10.41 12.36
N ASN A 92 17.25 10.52 12.45
CA ASN A 92 18.01 11.50 11.67
C ASN A 92 18.00 11.20 10.16
N TYR A 93 18.04 9.94 9.76
CA TYR A 93 17.89 9.54 8.37
C TYR A 93 16.57 10.06 7.79
N TRP A 94 15.44 9.77 8.45
CA TRP A 94 14.13 10.21 7.95
C TRP A 94 13.96 11.72 8.00
N LYS A 95 14.48 12.37 9.05
CA LYS A 95 14.50 13.82 9.18
C LYS A 95 15.24 14.50 8.03
N ASN A 96 16.38 13.95 7.62
CA ASN A 96 17.24 14.50 6.58
C ASN A 96 17.00 13.85 5.21
N ASN A 97 15.97 13.02 5.06
CA ASN A 97 15.67 12.34 3.80
C ASN A 97 15.19 13.38 2.78
N ASP A 98 16.09 13.75 1.88
CA ASP A 98 15.78 14.63 0.77
C ASP A 98 15.15 13.81 -0.35
N HIS A 99 13.87 14.10 -0.61
CA HIS A 99 13.19 13.55 -1.75
C HIS A 99 13.50 14.33 -3.01
N VAL A 100 13.32 13.63 -4.14
CA VAL A 100 13.30 14.20 -5.49
C VAL A 100 12.57 15.54 -5.47
N ILE A 101 13.25 16.61 -5.87
CA ILE A 101 12.73 17.99 -5.82
C ILE A 101 11.85 18.35 -7.03
N ARG A 102 11.91 17.57 -8.11
CA ARG A 102 11.14 17.79 -9.33
C ARG A 102 10.66 16.48 -9.92
N VAL A 103 9.40 16.44 -10.35
CA VAL A 103 8.79 15.26 -10.99
C VAL A 103 8.37 15.61 -12.40
N GLN A 104 8.49 14.67 -13.34
CA GLN A 104 8.06 14.88 -14.71
C GLN A 104 6.54 14.68 -14.81
N GLY A 105 5.87 15.63 -15.44
CA GLY A 105 4.43 15.59 -15.72
C GLY A 105 4.08 14.93 -17.04
N ALA A 106 2.78 14.75 -17.30
CA ALA A 106 2.29 14.23 -18.59
C ALA A 106 2.52 15.21 -19.75
N ASP A 107 2.74 16.49 -19.46
CA ASP A 107 3.14 17.53 -20.42
C ASP A 107 4.63 17.47 -20.79
N GLY A 108 5.40 16.54 -20.22
CA GLY A 108 6.83 16.38 -20.43
C GLY A 108 7.70 17.34 -19.62
N ASN A 109 7.11 18.34 -18.95
CA ASN A 109 7.83 19.33 -18.14
C ASN A 109 8.09 18.80 -16.72
N TYR A 110 9.04 19.44 -16.05
CA TYR A 110 9.37 19.13 -14.65
C TYR A 110 8.70 20.12 -13.69
N HIS A 111 7.86 19.58 -12.81
CA HIS A 111 7.07 20.30 -11.82
C HIS A 111 7.69 20.17 -10.42
N PRO A 112 7.48 21.12 -9.50
CA PRO A 112 7.93 21.00 -8.12
C PRO A 112 7.35 19.73 -7.48
N ALA A 113 8.23 18.89 -6.93
CA ALA A 113 7.78 17.75 -6.14
C ALA A 113 7.14 18.22 -4.83
N TYR A 114 6.27 17.39 -4.27
CA TYR A 114 5.65 17.57 -2.95
C TYR A 114 4.96 18.92 -2.70
N GLU A 115 4.70 19.73 -3.73
CA GLU A 115 4.02 21.04 -3.59
C GLU A 115 2.65 20.90 -2.93
N TRP A 116 2.02 19.73 -3.11
CA TRP A 116 0.76 19.35 -2.49
C TRP A 116 0.71 19.56 -0.97
N ILE A 117 1.83 19.41 -0.26
CA ILE A 117 1.86 19.53 1.21
C ILE A 117 1.43 20.94 1.65
N ASN A 118 1.62 21.95 0.80
CA ASN A 118 1.33 23.33 1.12
C ASN A 118 -0.16 23.59 1.37
N GLY A 119 -1.06 22.87 0.70
CA GLY A 119 -2.49 23.02 0.92
C GLY A 119 -3.04 22.15 2.05
N ARG A 120 -2.24 21.24 2.62
CA ARG A 120 -2.60 20.42 3.78
C ARG A 120 -3.90 19.66 3.60
N GLU A 121 -4.13 19.18 2.38
CA GLU A 121 -5.38 18.55 1.98
C GLU A 121 -5.08 17.24 1.23
N ILE A 122 -5.82 16.20 1.60
CA ILE A 122 -5.89 14.94 0.89
C ILE A 122 -7.33 14.80 0.38
N ARG A 123 -7.49 14.69 -0.93
CA ARG A 123 -8.78 14.47 -1.59
C ARG A 123 -8.96 12.99 -1.88
N VAL A 124 -10.16 12.49 -1.67
CA VAL A 124 -10.53 11.10 -1.94
C VAL A 124 -11.57 11.07 -3.05
N PHE A 125 -11.23 10.39 -4.14
CA PHE A 125 -12.10 10.16 -5.30
C PHE A 125 -12.40 8.68 -5.44
N ARG A 126 -13.53 8.35 -6.06
CA ARG A 126 -13.87 6.97 -6.42
C ARG A 126 -14.34 6.88 -7.86
N MET A 127 -14.06 5.76 -8.52
CA MET A 127 -14.72 5.44 -9.78
C MET A 127 -16.21 5.12 -9.55
N PRO A 128 -17.10 5.38 -10.53
CA PRO A 128 -18.54 5.16 -10.39
C PRO A 128 -18.91 3.74 -9.94
N ASP A 129 -18.22 2.74 -10.49
CA ASP A 129 -18.44 1.31 -10.21
C ASP A 129 -17.85 0.82 -8.89
N VAL A 130 -17.19 1.71 -8.14
CA VAL A 130 -16.75 1.43 -6.77
C VAL A 130 -17.89 1.77 -5.82
N ASN A 131 -18.32 0.77 -5.06
CA ASN A 131 -19.34 0.90 -4.03
C ASN A 131 -18.95 2.01 -3.05
N GLU A 132 -19.87 2.94 -2.79
CA GLU A 132 -19.64 4.08 -1.90
C GLU A 132 -19.19 3.69 -0.50
N ARG A 133 -19.62 2.53 0.01
CA ARG A 133 -19.17 2.00 1.31
C ARG A 133 -17.66 1.78 1.34
N VAL A 134 -17.03 1.44 0.22
CA VAL A 134 -15.57 1.30 0.12
C VAL A 134 -14.89 2.62 0.47
N ALA A 135 -15.39 3.75 -0.03
CA ALA A 135 -14.80 5.06 0.21
C ALA A 135 -14.76 5.42 1.71
N GLN A 136 -15.78 5.03 2.47
CA GLN A 136 -15.81 5.24 3.92
C GLN A 136 -14.67 4.51 4.64
N TYR A 137 -14.38 3.26 4.26
CA TYR A 137 -13.28 2.48 4.85
C TYR A 137 -11.91 3.01 4.43
N VAL A 138 -11.79 3.50 3.19
CA VAL A 138 -10.58 4.19 2.73
C VAL A 138 -10.34 5.45 3.57
N ILE A 139 -11.34 6.31 3.72
CA ILE A 139 -11.26 7.54 4.52
C ILE A 139 -10.91 7.22 5.98
N GLN A 140 -11.44 6.14 6.56
CA GLN A 140 -11.06 5.70 7.90
C GLN A 140 -9.57 5.32 7.98
N GLY A 141 -9.06 4.50 7.06
CA GLY A 141 -7.65 4.10 7.06
C GLY A 141 -6.70 5.29 6.88
N VAL A 142 -7.06 6.24 6.01
CA VAL A 142 -6.33 7.52 5.83
C VAL A 142 -6.30 8.31 7.13
N ASN A 143 -7.46 8.50 7.77
CA ASN A 143 -7.56 9.22 9.03
C ASN A 143 -6.76 8.53 10.15
N ASP A 144 -6.78 7.20 10.22
CA ASP A 144 -6.05 6.45 11.25
C ASP A 144 -4.57 6.82 11.25
N ILE A 145 -3.89 6.72 10.10
CA ILE A 145 -2.45 7.02 10.04
C ILE A 145 -2.15 8.52 10.18
N VAL A 146 -2.97 9.40 9.57
CA VAL A 146 -2.80 10.86 9.74
C VAL A 146 -2.88 11.25 11.21
N ASN A 147 -3.81 10.65 11.97
CA ASN A 147 -3.98 10.89 13.40
C ASN A 147 -2.86 10.27 14.24
N GLU A 148 -2.42 9.04 13.93
CA GLU A 148 -1.31 8.39 14.62
C GLU A 148 0.01 9.15 14.48
N VAL A 149 0.28 9.68 13.29
CA VAL A 149 1.45 10.54 13.05
C VAL A 149 1.26 11.89 13.75
N GLY A 150 0.02 12.39 13.82
CA GLY A 150 -0.33 13.65 14.48
C GLY A 150 -0.36 14.86 13.53
N LEU A 151 -0.61 14.62 12.24
CA LEU A 151 -0.58 15.66 11.21
C LEU A 151 -1.90 16.45 11.13
N ASN A 152 -1.80 17.75 10.89
CA ASN A 152 -2.91 18.66 10.63
C ASN A 152 -3.20 18.70 9.12
N LEU A 153 -3.69 17.59 8.59
CA LEU A 153 -4.16 17.45 7.22
C LEU A 153 -5.69 17.33 7.20
N GLN A 154 -6.33 17.97 6.22
CA GLN A 154 -7.76 17.82 5.95
C GLN A 154 -7.96 16.66 4.97
N ILE A 155 -8.89 15.76 5.30
CA ILE A 155 -9.30 14.68 4.40
C ILE A 155 -10.68 15.04 3.85
N LYS A 156 -10.81 15.19 2.53
CA LYS A 156 -12.07 15.56 1.86
C LYS A 156 -12.48 14.51 0.85
N TYR A 157 -13.75 14.10 0.88
CA TYR A 157 -14.30 13.14 -0.08
C TYR A 157 -15.07 13.87 -1.18
N PHE A 158 -14.70 13.60 -2.43
CA PHE A 158 -15.28 14.21 -3.62
C PHE A 158 -16.14 13.24 -4.44
N GLY A 159 -16.21 11.97 -4.04
CA GLY A 159 -17.03 10.97 -4.73
C GLY A 159 -16.55 10.67 -6.15
N ALA A 160 -17.51 10.39 -7.02
CA ALA A 160 -17.29 10.12 -8.44
C ALA A 160 -17.20 11.44 -9.21
N HIS A 161 -16.03 12.06 -9.19
CA HIS A 161 -15.80 13.36 -9.84
C HIS A 161 -15.42 13.20 -11.33
N PRO A 162 -16.04 13.94 -12.27
CA PRO A 162 -15.78 13.80 -13.71
C PRO A 162 -14.31 13.90 -14.10
N THR A 163 -13.56 14.84 -13.51
CA THR A 163 -12.13 15.00 -13.76
C THR A 163 -11.33 13.75 -13.40
N SER A 164 -11.57 13.17 -12.23
CA SER A 164 -10.87 11.96 -11.78
C SER A 164 -11.20 10.76 -12.68
N ILE A 165 -12.46 10.66 -13.11
CA ILE A 165 -12.90 9.61 -14.04
C ILE A 165 -12.14 9.69 -15.37
N GLU A 166 -12.05 10.90 -15.93
CA GLU A 166 -11.37 11.12 -17.20
C GLU A 166 -9.85 10.84 -17.10
N GLN A 167 -9.22 11.18 -15.98
CA GLN A 167 -7.80 10.89 -15.73
C GLN A 167 -7.53 9.40 -15.60
N VAL A 168 -8.38 8.68 -14.85
CA VAL A 168 -8.29 7.22 -14.74
C VAL A 168 -8.47 6.58 -16.11
N LYS A 169 -9.40 7.08 -16.93
CA LYS A 169 -9.60 6.61 -18.29
C LYS A 169 -8.35 6.84 -19.16
N GLN A 170 -7.74 8.02 -19.12
CA GLN A 170 -6.51 8.33 -19.86
C GLN A 170 -5.31 7.48 -19.41
N ALA A 171 -5.26 7.10 -18.14
CA ALA A 171 -4.21 6.24 -17.59
C ALA A 171 -4.48 4.73 -17.79
N THR A 172 -5.69 4.35 -18.21
CA THR A 172 -6.06 2.95 -18.44
C THR A 172 -5.50 2.47 -19.78
N GLN A 173 -4.76 1.36 -19.73
CA GLN A 173 -4.15 0.72 -20.89
C GLN A 173 -5.21 -0.02 -21.75
N PRO A 174 -4.90 -0.37 -23.01
CA PRO A 174 -5.86 -1.07 -23.89
C PRO A 174 -6.40 -2.40 -23.34
N ASP A 175 -5.67 -3.05 -22.44
CA ASP A 175 -6.08 -4.29 -21.77
C ASP A 175 -6.97 -4.08 -20.52
N GLY A 176 -7.37 -2.83 -20.26
CA GLY A 176 -8.23 -2.45 -19.14
C GLY A 176 -7.51 -2.27 -17.80
N ARG A 177 -6.18 -2.43 -17.74
CA ARG A 177 -5.40 -2.18 -16.50
C ARG A 177 -4.98 -0.73 -16.38
N LEU A 178 -4.91 -0.24 -15.14
CA LEU A 178 -4.50 1.13 -14.85
C LEU A 178 -2.98 1.24 -14.72
N SER A 179 -2.37 2.17 -15.46
CA SER A 179 -0.98 2.56 -15.26
C SER A 179 -0.90 3.61 -14.16
N GLY A 180 -0.42 3.23 -12.97
CA GLY A 180 -0.24 4.18 -11.87
C GLY A 180 0.81 5.25 -12.17
N ASP A 181 1.87 4.92 -12.90
CA ASP A 181 2.85 5.91 -13.36
C ASP A 181 2.22 6.95 -14.30
N THR A 182 1.43 6.50 -15.29
CA THR A 182 0.71 7.41 -16.19
C THR A 182 -0.28 8.29 -15.43
N LEU A 183 -1.08 7.71 -14.53
CA LEU A 183 -2.01 8.49 -13.71
C LEU A 183 -1.26 9.54 -12.89
N SER A 184 -0.17 9.17 -12.23
CA SER A 184 0.62 10.09 -11.42
C SER A 184 1.17 11.29 -12.22
N LYS A 185 1.57 11.07 -13.47
CA LYS A 185 2.05 12.14 -14.37
C LYS A 185 0.93 13.07 -14.80
N ILE A 186 -0.27 12.53 -15.03
CA ILE A 186 -1.46 13.32 -15.30
C ILE A 186 -1.81 14.16 -14.08
N LEU A 187 -1.78 13.56 -12.88
CA LEU A 187 -2.18 14.25 -11.66
C LEU A 187 -1.27 15.44 -11.33
N VAL A 188 0.04 15.31 -11.57
CA VAL A 188 1.02 16.38 -11.30
C VAL A 188 0.76 17.66 -12.11
N VAL A 189 0.21 17.57 -13.32
CA VAL A 189 0.05 18.71 -14.24
C VAL A 189 -1.30 19.41 -14.12
N GLU A 190 -2.11 19.01 -13.15
CA GLU A 190 -3.47 19.50 -13.01
C GLU A 190 -3.55 20.97 -12.60
N TYR A 191 -4.27 21.76 -13.39
CA TYR A 191 -4.40 23.20 -13.14
C TYR A 191 -4.99 23.55 -11.77
N TRP A 192 -5.88 22.71 -11.25
CA TRP A 192 -6.54 22.88 -9.96
C TRP A 192 -5.69 22.42 -8.78
N ARG A 193 -4.49 21.88 -9.03
CA ARG A 193 -3.40 21.80 -8.04
C ARG A 193 -2.51 23.04 -8.06
N ASN A 194 -2.52 23.82 -9.14
CA ASN A 194 -1.65 24.98 -9.34
C ASN A 194 -2.30 26.29 -8.86
N PRO A 195 -1.77 26.94 -7.81
CA PRO A 195 -2.28 28.23 -7.33
C PRO A 195 -2.31 29.33 -8.40
N ALA A 196 -1.34 29.35 -9.31
CA ALA A 196 -1.26 30.35 -10.38
C ALA A 196 -2.41 30.24 -11.40
N GLN A 197 -3.11 29.12 -11.41
CA GLN A 197 -4.26 28.86 -12.28
C GLN A 197 -5.58 28.81 -11.49
N GLY A 198 -5.59 29.34 -10.26
CA GLY A 198 -6.77 29.35 -9.38
C GLY A 198 -7.03 28.03 -8.66
N GLY A 199 -6.09 27.09 -8.74
CA GLY A 199 -6.11 25.84 -8.00
C GLY A 199 -5.66 25.96 -6.54
N SER A 200 -5.64 24.83 -5.84
CA SER A 200 -5.12 24.69 -4.48
C SER A 200 -4.25 23.45 -4.41
N PRO A 201 -3.03 23.48 -3.82
CA PRO A 201 -2.20 22.29 -3.72
C PRO A 201 -2.87 21.22 -2.85
N HIS A 202 -2.85 19.96 -3.28
CA HIS A 202 -3.46 18.85 -2.53
C HIS A 202 -2.91 17.51 -3.04
N ALA A 203 -3.00 16.48 -2.21
CA ALA A 203 -2.75 15.11 -2.63
C ALA A 203 -4.06 14.41 -2.97
N ASP A 204 -3.98 13.38 -3.81
CA ASP A 204 -5.15 12.60 -4.25
C ASP A 204 -5.06 11.14 -3.84
N ILE A 205 -6.19 10.59 -3.41
CA ILE A 205 -6.40 9.18 -3.24
C ILE A 205 -7.51 8.78 -4.20
N VAL A 206 -7.17 7.96 -5.19
CA VAL A 206 -8.12 7.54 -6.23
C VAL A 206 -8.46 6.06 -6.07
N ILE A 207 -9.73 5.78 -5.77
CA ILE A 207 -10.23 4.41 -5.61
C ILE A 207 -10.78 3.92 -6.94
N VAL A 208 -10.19 2.85 -7.47
CA VAL A 208 -10.42 2.39 -8.85
C VAL A 208 -10.95 0.95 -8.90
N ASN A 209 -11.74 0.63 -9.92
CA ASN A 209 -12.29 -0.70 -10.16
C ASN A 209 -11.44 -1.54 -11.15
N GLN A 210 -10.31 -1.02 -11.61
CA GLN A 210 -9.32 -1.69 -12.46
C GLN A 210 -8.20 -2.33 -11.63
N TYR A 211 -7.51 -3.33 -12.20
CA TYR A 211 -6.22 -3.78 -11.69
C TYR A 211 -5.10 -2.81 -12.10
N ILE A 212 -4.02 -2.73 -11.31
CA ILE A 212 -2.82 -1.94 -11.65
C ILE A 212 -1.89 -2.78 -12.53
N VAL A 213 -1.20 -2.16 -13.50
CA VAL A 213 -0.27 -2.82 -14.44
C VAL A 213 0.83 -3.63 -13.73
N LEU A 214 1.24 -3.22 -12.52
CA LEU A 214 2.26 -3.89 -11.71
C LEU A 214 1.90 -5.33 -11.28
N GLY A 215 0.65 -5.76 -11.52
CA GLY A 215 0.21 -7.14 -11.28
C GLY A 215 -1.18 -7.20 -10.64
N ASN A 216 -1.89 -8.31 -10.87
CA ASN A 216 -3.25 -8.55 -10.36
C ASN A 216 -3.32 -8.74 -8.84
N GLU A 217 -2.19 -8.69 -8.15
CA GLU A 217 -2.05 -8.86 -6.71
C GLU A 217 -1.92 -7.52 -5.99
N ASN A 218 -1.55 -6.45 -6.70
CA ASN A 218 -1.38 -5.13 -6.09
C ASN A 218 -2.73 -4.54 -5.71
N TRP A 219 -2.81 -4.06 -4.47
CA TRP A 219 -3.99 -3.39 -3.91
C TRP A 219 -3.87 -1.87 -3.96
N GLY A 220 -2.66 -1.35 -4.10
CA GLY A 220 -2.44 0.07 -4.28
C GLY A 220 -1.07 0.40 -4.85
N GLN A 221 -0.86 1.70 -5.02
CA GLN A 221 0.41 2.32 -5.37
C GLN A 221 0.37 3.75 -4.83
N SER A 222 1.50 4.26 -4.35
CA SER A 222 1.55 5.56 -3.70
C SER A 222 2.92 6.19 -3.84
N GLU A 223 2.96 7.52 -4.05
CA GLU A 223 4.21 8.27 -4.10
C GLU A 223 4.07 9.65 -3.45
N PHE A 224 4.85 9.89 -2.39
CA PHE A 224 4.90 11.18 -1.68
C PHE A 224 5.26 12.36 -2.61
N ASN A 225 6.27 12.22 -3.45
CA ASN A 225 6.79 13.31 -4.29
C ASN A 225 5.79 13.81 -5.34
N LYS A 226 4.85 12.96 -5.77
CA LYS A 226 3.78 13.30 -6.72
C LYS A 226 2.44 13.60 -6.03
N GLY A 227 2.31 13.32 -4.73
CA GLY A 227 1.09 13.57 -3.97
C GLY A 227 -0.10 12.75 -4.48
N TYR A 228 0.10 11.45 -4.65
CA TYR A 228 -1.00 10.57 -5.02
C TYR A 228 -0.90 9.19 -4.37
N SER A 229 -2.06 8.56 -4.24
CA SER A 229 -2.23 7.15 -3.94
C SER A 229 -3.40 6.58 -4.76
N ILE A 230 -3.27 5.33 -5.16
CA ILE A 230 -4.29 4.57 -5.88
C ILE A 230 -4.67 3.38 -5.01
N LEU A 231 -5.96 3.08 -4.93
CA LEU A 231 -6.45 1.84 -4.34
C LEU A 231 -7.26 1.05 -5.37
N ALA A 232 -6.76 -0.11 -5.74
CA ALA A 232 -7.37 -1.00 -6.71
C ALA A 232 -8.30 -2.02 -6.04
N VAL A 233 -9.60 -1.83 -6.24
CA VAL A 233 -10.66 -2.66 -5.68
C VAL A 233 -11.59 -3.25 -6.77
N PRO A 234 -11.05 -3.96 -7.79
CA PRO A 234 -11.87 -4.63 -8.79
C PRO A 234 -12.83 -5.65 -8.20
N ASN A 235 -14.06 -5.67 -8.72
CA ASN A 235 -15.03 -6.75 -8.55
C ASN A 235 -15.22 -7.16 -7.07
N ARG A 236 -14.93 -8.43 -6.75
CA ARG A 236 -15.12 -9.01 -5.41
C ARG A 236 -14.21 -8.41 -4.34
N ARG A 237 -13.14 -7.68 -4.69
CA ARG A 237 -12.28 -7.02 -3.68
C ARG A 237 -13.05 -6.01 -2.84
N GLN A 238 -14.07 -5.36 -3.41
CA GLN A 238 -14.92 -4.39 -2.69
C GLN A 238 -15.65 -5.00 -1.48
N GLN A 239 -15.73 -6.33 -1.37
CA GLN A 239 -16.35 -7.02 -0.23
C GLN A 239 -15.42 -7.10 1.00
N SER A 240 -14.12 -6.92 0.81
CA SER A 240 -13.10 -7.06 1.87
C SER A 240 -12.86 -5.73 2.61
N LEU A 241 -13.92 -5.14 3.16
CA LEU A 241 -13.92 -3.76 3.67
C LEU A 241 -12.84 -3.50 4.75
N ASP A 242 -12.68 -4.40 5.71
CA ASP A 242 -11.66 -4.24 6.77
C ASP A 242 -10.23 -4.29 6.18
N PHE A 243 -10.01 -5.17 5.22
CA PHE A 243 -8.71 -5.23 4.53
C PHE A 243 -8.46 -3.98 3.68
N ILE A 244 -9.49 -3.43 3.02
CA ILE A 244 -9.39 -2.16 2.29
C ILE A 244 -8.97 -1.02 3.23
N ARG A 245 -9.51 -0.97 4.46
CA ARG A 245 -9.06 0.02 5.46
C ARG A 245 -7.57 -0.14 5.77
N ASN A 246 -7.09 -1.38 5.92
CA ASN A 246 -5.66 -1.63 6.16
C ASN A 246 -4.79 -1.19 4.98
N VAL A 247 -5.21 -1.50 3.74
CA VAL A 247 -4.51 -1.07 2.51
C VAL A 247 -4.51 0.45 2.43
N ALA A 248 -5.65 1.12 2.66
CA ALA A 248 -5.72 2.57 2.64
C ALA A 248 -4.76 3.22 3.63
N LYS A 249 -4.67 2.65 4.83
CA LYS A 249 -3.71 3.08 5.84
C LYS A 249 -2.26 2.91 5.37
N HIS A 250 -1.94 1.76 4.79
CA HIS A 250 -0.61 1.41 4.27
C HIS A 250 -0.17 2.36 3.15
N GLU A 251 -0.99 2.50 2.12
CA GLU A 251 -0.71 3.36 0.96
C GLU A 251 -0.64 4.84 1.37
N THR A 252 -1.42 5.24 2.37
CA THR A 252 -1.31 6.58 2.95
C THR A 252 0.00 6.74 3.71
N GLY A 253 0.51 5.71 4.39
CA GLY A 253 1.87 5.74 4.97
C GLY A 253 2.94 6.06 3.92
N HIS A 254 2.86 5.43 2.75
CA HIS A 254 3.73 5.75 1.61
C HIS A 254 3.51 7.19 1.09
N LEU A 255 2.25 7.63 0.99
CA LEU A 255 1.89 9.00 0.58
C LEU A 255 2.42 10.04 1.57
N LEU A 256 2.54 9.69 2.84
CA LEU A 256 3.06 10.54 3.92
C LEU A 256 4.58 10.46 4.08
N GLY A 257 5.29 9.78 3.18
CA GLY A 257 6.75 9.86 3.07
C GLY A 257 7.51 8.60 3.47
N PHE A 258 6.87 7.55 3.99
CA PHE A 258 7.57 6.30 4.28
C PHE A 258 7.75 5.48 3.00
N GLN A 259 8.88 5.59 2.31
CA GLN A 259 9.09 5.03 0.95
C GLN A 259 9.50 3.54 0.90
N GLU A 260 9.42 2.83 2.01
CA GLU A 260 9.81 1.42 2.08
C GLU A 260 8.79 0.60 2.86
N HIS A 261 8.87 -0.72 2.73
CA HIS A 261 8.13 -1.62 3.59
C HIS A 261 8.88 -1.86 4.91
N HIS A 262 8.14 -2.21 5.95
CA HIS A 262 8.67 -2.45 7.30
C HIS A 262 9.87 -3.41 7.33
N ASP A 263 9.85 -4.44 6.49
CA ASP A 263 10.85 -5.52 6.44
C ASP A 263 12.07 -5.19 5.56
N MET A 264 12.08 -4.05 4.88
CA MET A 264 13.22 -3.61 4.06
C MET A 264 14.37 -3.01 4.88
N SER A 265 14.08 -2.54 6.09
CA SER A 265 15.05 -1.91 6.99
C SER A 265 14.93 -2.47 8.40
N LYS A 266 16.05 -2.89 9.00
CA LYS A 266 16.11 -3.34 10.41
C LYS A 266 16.86 -2.31 11.24
N VAL A 267 16.35 -2.01 12.43
CA VAL A 267 16.96 -1.06 13.38
C VAL A 267 17.02 -1.74 14.75
N ASN A 268 18.22 -1.88 15.32
CA ASN A 268 18.50 -2.80 16.42
C ASN A 268 17.64 -2.61 17.68
N GLU A 269 17.27 -1.37 17.99
CA GLU A 269 16.55 -1.03 19.22
C GLU A 269 15.02 -1.09 19.07
N TYR A 270 14.50 -1.13 17.84
CA TYR A 270 13.06 -1.31 17.64
C TYR A 270 12.68 -2.78 17.64
N LYS A 271 11.46 -3.07 18.13
CA LYS A 271 10.83 -4.37 17.90
C LYS A 271 10.53 -4.55 16.41
N GLU A 272 10.62 -5.78 15.94
CA GLU A 272 10.32 -6.18 14.55
C GLU A 272 9.04 -7.04 14.52
N PRO A 273 7.86 -6.43 14.79
CA PRO A 273 6.60 -7.15 14.82
C PRO A 273 6.25 -7.68 13.43
N ARG A 274 5.78 -8.93 13.38
CA ARG A 274 5.34 -9.55 12.12
C ARG A 274 4.02 -8.98 11.61
N ASP A 275 3.36 -8.10 12.32
CA ASP A 275 2.00 -7.65 12.03
C ASP A 275 1.90 -6.13 11.86
N CYS A 276 3.00 -5.46 11.49
CA CYS A 276 2.97 -4.03 11.14
C CYS A 276 2.18 -3.78 9.84
N ASN A 277 1.36 -2.71 9.82
CA ASN A 277 0.60 -2.26 8.67
C ASN A 277 1.50 -1.88 7.48
N MET A 278 2.71 -1.37 7.73
CA MET A 278 3.69 -1.04 6.67
C MET A 278 4.44 -2.25 6.10
N LEU A 279 4.10 -3.48 6.47
CA LEU A 279 4.49 -4.65 5.70
C LEU A 279 3.74 -4.66 4.37
N TRP A 280 4.35 -5.18 3.31
CA TRP A 280 3.76 -5.28 1.96
C TRP A 280 2.35 -5.90 1.92
N ARG A 281 2.03 -6.78 2.89
CA ARG A 281 0.72 -7.46 2.98
C ARG A 281 -0.37 -6.64 3.66
N SER A 282 -0.02 -5.58 4.40
CA SER A 282 -0.97 -4.71 5.12
C SER A 282 -2.06 -5.47 5.91
N SER A 283 -1.68 -6.49 6.68
CA SER A 283 -2.65 -7.44 7.26
C SER A 283 -3.38 -6.92 8.51
N THR A 284 -2.93 -5.81 9.10
CA THR A 284 -3.53 -5.22 10.31
C THR A 284 -3.58 -3.71 10.19
N LEU A 285 -4.28 -3.04 11.12
CA LEU A 285 -4.19 -1.60 11.33
C LEU A 285 -3.03 -1.18 12.24
N TYR A 286 -2.25 -2.08 12.81
CA TYR A 286 -1.23 -1.70 13.78
C TYR A 286 0.03 -1.13 13.09
N THR A 287 0.39 0.13 13.34
CA THR A 287 1.67 0.71 12.90
C THR A 287 2.71 0.54 14.01
N CYS A 288 3.83 -0.12 13.74
CA CYS A 288 4.88 -0.26 14.76
C CYS A 288 5.65 1.04 14.99
N GLU A 289 6.31 1.13 16.15
CA GLU A 289 7.05 2.32 16.58
C GLU A 289 8.11 2.76 15.56
N LYS A 290 8.85 1.82 14.97
CA LYS A 290 9.86 2.09 13.93
C LYS A 290 9.28 2.84 12.74
N CYS A 291 8.17 2.34 12.19
CA CYS A 291 7.51 2.93 11.03
C CYS A 291 6.84 4.26 11.37
N LEU A 292 6.27 4.37 12.59
CA LEU A 292 5.66 5.60 13.06
C LEU A 292 6.70 6.72 13.28
N ASP A 293 7.86 6.38 13.83
CA ASP A 293 8.97 7.33 14.01
C ASP A 293 9.53 7.79 12.67
N ALA A 294 9.65 6.90 11.69
CA ALA A 294 10.04 7.28 10.33
C ALA A 294 9.14 8.39 9.76
N LEU A 295 7.82 8.18 9.81
CA LEU A 295 6.84 9.16 9.36
C LEU A 295 6.92 10.47 10.16
N LYS A 296 6.99 10.40 11.49
CA LYS A 296 7.07 11.61 12.34
C LYS A 296 8.33 12.42 12.06
N TYR A 297 9.48 11.78 11.98
CA TYR A 297 10.75 12.48 11.77
C TYR A 297 10.89 13.00 10.35
N PHE A 298 10.34 12.29 9.37
CA PHE A 298 10.20 12.80 8.02
C PHE A 298 9.46 14.15 7.98
N TRP A 299 8.27 14.24 8.60
CA TRP A 299 7.52 15.48 8.66
C TRP A 299 8.16 16.57 9.52
N LYS A 300 8.86 16.22 10.61
CA LYS A 300 9.69 17.19 11.36
C LYS A 300 10.77 17.80 10.47
N GLY A 301 11.42 17.00 9.64
CA GLY A 301 12.38 17.49 8.65
C GLY A 301 11.76 18.48 7.67
N ILE A 302 10.54 18.20 7.20
CA ILE A 302 9.79 19.14 6.35
C ILE A 302 9.48 20.45 7.10
N GLU A 303 9.02 20.39 8.35
CA GLU A 303 8.76 21.61 9.14
C GLU A 303 10.02 22.48 9.28
N GLU A 304 11.17 21.85 9.55
CA GLU A 304 12.45 22.56 9.69
C GLU A 304 12.92 23.19 8.37
N ARG A 305 12.83 22.47 7.25
CA ARG A 305 13.22 22.98 5.93
C ARG A 305 12.31 24.09 5.41
N THR A 306 11.02 24.01 5.71
CA THR A 306 10.01 24.93 5.14
C THR A 306 9.60 26.05 6.10
N GLY A 307 9.89 25.93 7.39
CA GLY A 307 9.38 26.81 8.45
C GLY A 307 7.88 26.70 8.70
N LYS A 308 7.18 25.76 8.03
CA LYS A 308 5.72 25.58 8.15
C LYS A 308 5.40 24.49 9.15
N ARG A 309 4.39 24.71 10.00
CA ARG A 309 3.93 23.71 10.97
C ARG A 309 2.91 22.74 10.40
N PHE A 310 3.19 21.45 10.34
CA PHE A 310 2.31 20.38 9.88
C PHE A 310 1.69 19.56 11.01
N PHE A 311 2.27 19.51 12.21
CA PHE A 311 1.65 18.78 13.34
C PHE A 311 0.48 19.56 13.96
N LYS A 312 -0.49 18.82 14.53
CA LYS A 312 -1.59 19.39 15.33
C LYS A 312 -1.01 20.07 16.58
N LYS A 313 -1.66 21.15 17.01
CA LYS A 313 -1.38 21.77 18.32
C LYS A 313 -1.95 20.92 19.44
#